data_AF-A0A529AAF1-F1
#
_entry.id   AF-A0A529AAF1-F1
#
_cell.length_a   1.000
_cell.length_b   1.000
_cell.length_c   1.000
_cell.angle_alpha   90.00
_cell.angle_beta   90.00
_cell.angle_gamma   90.00
#
_symmetry.space_group_name_H-M   'P 1'
#
loop_
_entity.id
_entity.type
_entity.pdbx_description
1 polymer ?
#
loop_
_entity_poly.entity_id
_entity_poly.type
_entity_poly.pdbx_seq_one_letter_code
_entity_poly.pdbx_strand_id
1 'polypeptide(L)'
;MSPLRLSMILMSAMLATATLLGASPAALAQVLNPADRNALVRQNELQMLENRLRRQQYQQQQQQFRAQDREIAPSQRPDVQQMRPTCQLQRSGSRFISTCR
;
A
#
# COMPACT_ATOMS: atom_id res chain seq x y z
N MET A 1 55.01 1.43 36.06
CA MET A 1 54.01 0.56 35.38
C MET A 1 54.45 0.41 33.92
N SER A 2 54.67 -0.82 33.43
CA SER A 2 55.24 -1.02 32.08
C SER A 2 54.29 -0.51 30.97
N PRO A 3 54.81 0.17 29.93
CA PRO A 3 54.01 0.78 28.87
C PRO A 3 53.19 -0.24 28.06
N LEU A 4 53.65 -1.50 28.04
CA LEU A 4 52.96 -2.61 27.40
C LEU A 4 51.61 -2.94 28.05
N ARG A 5 51.48 -2.75 29.38
CA ARG A 5 50.22 -3.04 30.09
C ARG A 5 49.16 -1.97 29.84
N LEU A 6 49.58 -0.72 29.73
CA LEU A 6 48.71 0.41 29.39
C LEU A 6 48.15 0.27 27.96
N SER A 7 49.00 -0.14 27.01
CA SER A 7 48.58 -0.39 25.64
C SER A 7 47.53 -1.51 25.53
N MET A 8 47.72 -2.61 26.27
CA MET A 8 46.79 -3.74 26.26
C MET A 8 45.42 -3.39 26.88
N ILE A 9 45.40 -2.53 27.89
CA ILE A 9 44.16 -2.03 28.52
C ILE A 9 43.40 -1.11 27.55
N LEU A 10 44.10 -0.22 26.85
CA LEU A 10 43.47 0.68 25.88
C LEU A 10 42.87 -0.08 24.69
N MET A 11 43.57 -1.10 24.18
CA MET A 11 43.08 -1.89 23.05
C MET A 11 41.87 -2.77 23.43
N SER A 12 41.82 -3.30 24.65
CA SER A 12 40.66 -4.06 25.14
C SER A 12 39.43 -3.18 25.40
N ALA A 13 39.64 -1.96 25.92
CA ALA A 13 38.57 -0.98 26.09
C ALA A 13 37.92 -0.56 24.76
N MET A 14 38.72 -0.40 23.70
CA MET A 14 38.23 -0.07 22.35
C MET A 14 37.42 -1.22 21.71
N LEU A 15 37.75 -2.48 21.99
CA LEU A 15 37.00 -3.63 21.46
C LEU A 15 35.63 -3.78 22.14
N ALA A 16 35.54 -3.50 23.45
CA ALA A 16 34.30 -3.58 24.20
C ALA A 16 33.27 -2.52 23.76
N THR A 17 33.73 -1.30 23.44
CA THR A 17 32.86 -0.25 22.91
C THR A 17 32.32 -0.59 21.53
N ALA A 18 33.10 -1.24 20.65
CA ALA A 18 32.64 -1.66 19.33
C ALA A 18 31.51 -2.71 19.38
N THR A 19 31.52 -3.62 20.36
CA THR A 19 30.46 -4.63 20.50
C THR A 19 29.11 -4.07 20.97
N LEU A 20 29.11 -2.90 21.63
CA LEU A 20 27.88 -2.24 22.12
C LEU A 20 27.12 -1.49 21.01
N LEU A 21 27.80 -1.10 19.93
CA LEU A 21 27.17 -0.45 18.77
C LEU A 21 26.48 -1.44 17.82
N GLY A 22 26.73 -2.74 17.94
CA GLY A 22 26.14 -3.79 17.12
C GLY A 22 24.86 -4.42 17.69
N ALA A 23 24.42 -4.02 18.90
CA ALA A 23 23.19 -4.50 19.48
C ALA A 23 21.99 -3.89 18.74
N SER A 24 21.47 -4.61 17.75
CA SER A 24 20.21 -4.29 17.07
C SER A 24 19.09 -4.07 18.10
N PRO A 25 18.29 -2.99 18.02
CA PRO A 25 17.16 -2.75 18.92
C PRO A 25 15.97 -3.72 18.71
N ALA A 26 16.16 -4.85 18.03
CA ALA A 26 15.11 -5.74 17.57
C ALA A 26 14.46 -6.62 18.66
N ALA A 27 14.80 -6.44 19.94
CA ALA A 27 14.29 -7.28 21.03
C ALA A 27 13.81 -6.51 22.27
N LEU A 28 13.35 -5.26 22.12
CA LEU A 28 12.52 -4.64 23.15
C LEU A 28 11.06 -5.05 22.91
N ALA A 29 10.63 -6.15 23.51
CA ALA A 29 9.22 -6.38 23.75
C ALA A 29 8.73 -5.27 24.69
N GLN A 30 8.26 -4.16 24.11
CA GLN A 30 7.76 -3.02 24.84
C GLN A 30 6.49 -3.45 25.58
N VAL A 31 6.63 -3.76 26.86
CA VAL A 31 5.50 -3.92 27.79
C VAL A 31 4.91 -2.52 28.00
N LEU A 32 4.08 -2.08 27.05
CA LEU A 32 3.30 -0.86 27.18
C LEU A 32 2.33 -1.03 28.34
N ASN A 33 2.43 -0.14 29.33
CA ASN A 33 1.55 -0.08 30.48
C ASN A 33 0.08 0.01 30.00
N PRO A 34 -0.90 -0.69 30.59
CA PRO A 34 -2.29 -0.67 30.11
C PRO A 34 -2.90 0.74 30.00
N ALA A 35 -2.47 1.69 30.84
CA ALA A 35 -2.86 3.10 30.74
C ALA A 35 -2.35 3.77 29.45
N ASP A 36 -1.09 3.52 29.08
CA ASP A 36 -0.49 4.06 27.84
C ASP A 36 -1.09 3.39 26.60
N ARG A 37 -1.45 2.09 26.68
CA ARG A 37 -2.21 1.42 25.62
C ARG A 37 -3.55 2.10 25.36
N ASN A 38 -4.29 2.48 26.39
CA ASN A 38 -5.58 3.17 26.22
C ASN A 38 -5.41 4.56 25.58
N ALA A 39 -4.35 5.29 25.94
CA ALA A 39 -4.04 6.58 25.32
C ALA A 39 -3.67 6.42 23.83
N LEU A 40 -2.83 5.43 23.50
CA LEU A 40 -2.45 5.10 22.12
C LEU A 40 -3.64 4.62 21.29
N VAL A 41 -4.54 3.80 21.85
CA VAL A 41 -5.75 3.36 21.16
C VAL A 41 -6.66 4.55 20.85
N ARG A 42 -6.92 5.44 21.80
CA ARG A 42 -7.72 6.65 21.55
C ARG A 42 -7.10 7.57 20.49
N GLN A 43 -5.78 7.73 20.50
CA GLN A 43 -5.09 8.51 19.49
C GLN A 43 -5.22 7.90 18.09
N ASN A 44 -5.06 6.57 17.98
CA ASN A 44 -5.25 5.85 16.73
C ASN A 44 -6.69 5.92 16.22
N GLU A 45 -7.69 5.85 17.12
CA GLU A 45 -9.10 6.00 16.75
C GLU A 45 -9.39 7.37 16.15
N LEU A 46 -8.87 8.44 16.77
CA LEU A 46 -9.02 9.81 16.25
C LEU A 46 -8.34 9.96 14.88
N GLN A 47 -7.12 9.46 14.73
CA GLN A 47 -6.41 9.49 13.46
C GLN A 47 -7.12 8.65 12.38
N MET A 48 -7.70 7.52 12.75
CA MET A 48 -8.50 6.69 11.84
C MET A 48 -9.75 7.44 11.37
N LEU A 49 -10.46 8.13 12.28
CA LEU A 49 -11.63 8.94 11.92
C LEU A 49 -11.25 10.08 10.96
N GLU A 50 -10.18 10.81 11.23
CA GLU A 50 -9.69 11.87 10.33
C GLU A 50 -9.35 11.31 8.94
N ASN A 51 -8.61 10.21 8.89
CA ASN A 51 -8.27 9.55 7.64
C ASN A 51 -9.49 9.07 6.85
N ARG A 52 -10.52 8.57 7.54
CA ARG A 52 -11.77 8.14 6.92
C ARG A 52 -12.49 9.33 6.28
N LEU A 53 -12.56 10.45 7.01
CA LEU A 53 -13.21 11.68 6.55
C LEU A 53 -12.48 12.27 5.32
N ARG A 54 -11.14 12.34 5.36
CA ARG A 54 -10.33 12.77 4.21
C ARG A 54 -10.55 11.87 2.98
N ARG A 55 -10.57 10.54 3.16
CA ARG A 55 -10.81 9.61 2.04
C ARG A 55 -12.20 9.78 1.44
N GLN A 56 -13.23 9.97 2.27
CA GLN A 56 -14.58 10.21 1.78
C GLN A 56 -14.68 11.50 0.96
N GLN A 57 -14.10 12.60 1.46
CA GLN A 57 -14.06 13.86 0.72
C GLN A 57 -13.33 13.72 -0.62
N TYR A 58 -12.16 13.08 -0.62
CA TYR A 58 -11.41 12.84 -1.85
C TYR A 58 -12.19 11.99 -2.87
N GLN A 59 -12.88 10.95 -2.39
CA GLN A 59 -13.72 10.10 -3.24
C GLN A 59 -14.88 10.88 -3.86
N GLN A 60 -15.58 11.72 -3.08
CA GLN A 60 -16.64 12.56 -3.63
C GLN A 60 -16.11 13.54 -4.67
N GLN A 61 -14.99 14.19 -4.40
CA GLN A 61 -14.40 15.16 -5.32
C GLN A 61 -14.01 14.49 -6.66
N GLN A 62 -13.41 13.30 -6.59
CA GLN A 62 -13.10 12.50 -7.79
C GLN A 62 -14.35 12.10 -8.57
N GLN A 63 -15.45 11.77 -7.89
CA GLN A 63 -16.71 11.46 -8.56
C GLN A 63 -17.29 12.68 -9.27
N GLN A 64 -17.20 13.87 -8.65
CA GLN A 64 -17.65 15.11 -9.26
C GLN A 64 -16.85 15.45 -10.53
N PHE A 65 -15.52 15.34 -10.50
CA PHE A 65 -14.70 15.56 -11.69
C PHE A 65 -15.02 14.56 -12.80
N ARG A 66 -15.19 13.27 -12.47
CA ARG A 66 -15.61 12.26 -13.46
C ARG A 66 -16.99 12.53 -14.04
N ALA A 67 -17.92 13.07 -13.25
CA ALA A 67 -19.25 13.43 -13.74
C ALA A 67 -19.16 14.62 -14.70
N GLN A 68 -18.40 15.66 -14.33
CA GLN A 68 -18.17 16.83 -15.16
C GLN A 68 -17.49 16.49 -16.49
N ASP A 69 -16.45 15.65 -16.46
CA ASP A 69 -15.75 15.20 -17.69
C ASP A 69 -16.67 14.38 -18.61
N ARG A 70 -17.58 13.57 -18.05
CA ARG A 70 -18.56 12.79 -18.84
C ARG A 70 -19.61 13.68 -19.49
N GLU A 71 -20.06 14.74 -18.81
CA GLU A 71 -21.03 15.68 -19.38
C GLU A 71 -20.46 16.43 -20.58
N ILE A 72 -19.16 16.73 -20.56
CA ILE A 72 -18.47 17.45 -21.64
C ILE A 72 -18.26 16.55 -22.89
N ALA A 73 -18.34 15.22 -22.76
CA ALA A 73 -18.09 14.30 -23.86
C ALA A 73 -19.24 13.30 -24.11
N PRO A 74 -20.13 13.65 -25.05
CA PRO A 74 -20.54 12.74 -26.09
C PRO A 74 -19.88 13.20 -27.39
N SER A 75 -18.56 12.99 -27.53
CA SER A 75 -18.01 12.93 -28.88
C SER A 75 -18.76 11.78 -29.56
N GLN A 76 -19.45 12.10 -30.65
CA GLN A 76 -20.12 11.12 -31.49
C GLN A 76 -19.14 9.95 -31.63
N ARG A 77 -19.53 8.78 -31.12
CA ARG A 77 -18.71 7.58 -31.27
C ARG A 77 -18.41 7.51 -32.76
N PRO A 78 -17.12 7.56 -33.18
CA PRO A 78 -16.80 7.52 -34.59
C PRO A 78 -17.53 6.30 -35.17
N ASP A 79 -18.16 6.47 -36.32
CA ASP A 79 -18.81 5.39 -37.02
C ASP A 79 -17.72 4.45 -37.54
N VAL A 80 -17.19 3.65 -36.63
CA VAL A 80 -16.21 2.63 -36.94
C VAL A 80 -16.99 1.49 -37.55
N GLN A 81 -16.64 1.12 -38.77
CA GLN A 81 -17.10 -0.11 -39.41
C GLN A 81 -16.88 -1.27 -38.43
N GLN A 82 -17.95 -1.67 -37.76
CA GLN A 82 -17.93 -2.86 -36.91
C GLN A 82 -17.83 -4.03 -37.88
N MET A 83 -16.69 -4.72 -37.84
CA MET A 83 -16.50 -5.93 -38.61
C MET A 83 -17.59 -6.91 -38.16
N ARG A 84 -18.60 -7.12 -39.01
CA ARG A 84 -19.61 -8.15 -38.73
C ARG A 84 -18.84 -9.47 -38.57
N PRO A 85 -19.11 -10.25 -37.51
CA PRO A 85 -18.53 -11.59 -37.44
C PRO A 85 -18.96 -12.31 -38.72
N THR A 86 -17.98 -12.64 -39.56
CA THR A 86 -18.15 -13.28 -40.87
C THR A 86 -18.93 -14.59 -40.76
N CYS A 87 -18.91 -15.17 -39.56
CA CYS A 87 -19.65 -16.36 -39.19
C CYS A 87 -20.43 -16.12 -37.91
N GLN A 88 -21.74 -16.23 -38.00
CA GLN A 88 -22.57 -16.26 -36.80
C GLN A 88 -22.59 -17.68 -36.24
N LEU A 89 -22.35 -17.80 -34.93
CA LEU A 89 -22.54 -19.04 -34.19
C LEU A 89 -24.04 -19.18 -33.89
N GLN A 90 -24.71 -20.07 -34.60
CA GLN A 90 -26.10 -20.40 -34.30
C GLN A 90 -26.17 -21.56 -33.32
N ARG A 91 -27.04 -21.43 -32.32
CA ARG A 91 -27.33 -22.50 -31.38
C ARG A 91 -28.21 -23.54 -32.06
N SER A 92 -27.69 -24.75 -32.24
CA SER A 92 -28.42 -25.92 -32.73
C SER A 92 -28.51 -26.94 -31.60
N GLY A 93 -29.66 -26.98 -30.91
CA GLY A 93 -29.86 -27.79 -29.72
C GLY A 93 -28.90 -27.43 -28.57
N SER A 94 -28.04 -28.37 -28.18
CA SER A 94 -27.03 -28.23 -27.12
C SER A 94 -25.67 -27.72 -27.59
N ARG A 95 -25.46 -27.53 -28.90
CA ARG A 95 -24.17 -27.13 -29.48
C ARG A 95 -24.30 -25.83 -30.27
N PHE A 96 -23.19 -25.11 -30.41
CA PHE A 96 -23.08 -23.94 -31.27
C PHE A 96 -22.41 -24.37 -32.58
N ILE A 97 -23.03 -24.05 -33.71
CA ILE A 97 -22.52 -24.35 -35.05
C ILE A 97 -22.17 -23.02 -35.73
N SER A 98 -20.97 -22.91 -36.29
CA SER A 98 -20.60 -21.76 -37.13
C SER A 98 -21.09 -22.00 -38.55
N THR A 99 -22.02 -21.18 -39.05
CA THR A 99 -22.41 -21.20 -40.46
C THR A 99 -21.52 -20.23 -41.24
N CYS A 100 -20.30 -20.65 -41.55
CA CYS A 100 -19.49 -20.02 -42.59
C CYS A 100 -19.63 -20.88 -43.84
N ARG A 101 -19.96 -20.30 -44.99
CA ARG A 101 -19.76 -20.95 -46.29
C ARG A 101 -18.55 -20.32 -46.96
#